data_AF-A0A0A3IHT9-F1
#
_entry.id   AF-A0A0A3IHT9-F1
#
_cell.length_a   1.000
_cell.length_b   1.000
_cell.length_c   1.000
_cell.angle_alpha   90.00
_cell.angle_beta   90.00
_cell.angle_gamma   90.00
#
_symmetry.space_group_name_H-M   'P 1'
#
loop_
_entity.id
_entity.type
_entity.pdbx_description
1 polymer ?
#
loop_
_entity_poly.entity_id
_entity_poly.type
_entity_poly.pdbx_seq_one_letter_code
_entity_poly.pdbx_strand_id
1 'polypeptide(L)'
;MKKKINYLILLLTAILIVGCTDAEDVSNTDEKADLQEVTTKNSEKEKTATEKQVAEETSTESKDQQFKDYKLIEVDGGDLSGYREPNVVIDIGYGDRKYWAFTNEYGQLVRVIADEIVLQNDRTEPVTSAGRYYADEAKVPGVERPDLDEGHIIADSLGGVSNAYNITPQDSTLNRHGDQAYMEDAIRKAGGATNFEAIITYPNTETQIPSHYKYTYTLKGNKIVDEFDNGNPDEINKSLGLTESKSTNSNKSTSSNKSNASNGTEDISSVDTDGNGQVTIKEAKAAGYSMPITSDHWLYKFMDDRDKDGLVGE
;
A
#
# COMPACT_ATOMS: atom_id res chain seq x y z
N MET A 1 41.73 53.91 -17.32
CA MET A 1 41.38 55.16 -16.62
C MET A 1 40.27 54.87 -15.60
N LYS A 2 40.51 55.24 -14.33
CA LYS A 2 39.58 55.51 -13.19
C LYS A 2 38.66 54.34 -12.73
N LYS A 3 39.05 53.57 -11.70
CA LYS A 3 38.88 53.79 -10.22
C LYS A 3 37.41 53.64 -9.77
N LYS A 4 37.05 52.87 -8.74
CA LYS A 4 37.55 52.97 -7.36
C LYS A 4 37.50 51.65 -6.56
N ILE A 5 38.56 51.48 -5.79
CA ILE A 5 38.76 50.64 -4.60
C ILE A 5 38.07 51.31 -3.39
N ASN A 6 37.61 50.52 -2.41
CA ASN A 6 37.54 50.96 -1.01
C ASN A 6 38.14 49.87 -0.09
N TYR A 7 39.24 50.24 0.55
CA TYR A 7 39.84 49.63 1.75
C TYR A 7 39.35 50.41 2.98
N LEU A 8 39.16 49.76 4.14
CA LEU A 8 39.59 50.21 5.49
C LEU A 8 39.21 49.11 6.51
N ILE A 9 40.12 48.28 7.06
CA ILE A 9 41.07 48.52 8.17
C ILE A 9 40.35 48.88 9.49
N LEU A 10 40.35 47.99 10.49
CA LEU A 10 41.23 48.04 11.68
C LEU A 10 40.74 47.13 12.82
N LEU A 11 41.62 46.21 13.21
CA LEU A 11 41.90 45.64 14.53
C LEU A 11 41.38 46.44 15.76
N LEU A 12 40.81 45.75 16.77
CA LEU A 12 41.26 45.90 18.17
C LEU A 12 40.80 44.74 19.05
N THR A 13 41.78 44.14 19.71
CA THR A 13 41.71 43.17 20.82
C THR A 13 41.29 43.84 22.12
N ALA A 14 40.52 43.15 22.97
CA ALA A 14 40.56 43.32 24.42
C ALA A 14 40.07 42.05 25.12
N ILE A 15 40.98 41.48 25.92
CA ILE A 15 40.84 40.38 26.86
C ILE A 15 40.04 40.86 28.08
N LEU A 16 39.13 40.05 28.61
CA LEU A 16 38.88 39.99 30.07
C LEU A 16 38.55 38.56 30.48
N ILE A 17 39.47 38.03 31.30
CA ILE A 17 39.40 36.81 32.06
C ILE A 17 38.77 37.21 33.40
N VAL A 18 37.70 36.52 33.83
CA VAL A 18 37.40 36.31 35.25
C VAL A 18 36.78 34.93 35.36
N GLY A 19 37.50 34.01 36.02
CA GLY A 19 36.93 32.78 36.54
C GLY A 19 36.54 32.95 38.00
N CYS A 20 35.63 32.09 38.46
CA CYS A 20 35.62 31.56 39.83
C CYS A 20 35.12 30.11 39.77
N THR A 21 36.03 29.22 40.20
CA THR A 21 35.81 27.93 40.88
C THR A 21 35.11 28.19 42.23
N ASP A 22 34.40 27.31 42.95
CA ASP A 22 34.65 25.96 43.50
C ASP A 22 33.30 25.45 44.06
N ALA A 23 32.93 24.16 43.91
CA ALA A 23 33.08 23.04 44.85
C ALA A 23 31.90 22.82 45.84
N GLU A 24 31.67 21.53 46.12
CA GLU A 24 30.59 20.87 46.86
C GLU A 24 30.49 21.23 48.36
N ASP A 25 29.29 21.11 48.96
CA ASP A 25 29.10 20.31 50.20
C ASP A 25 27.61 19.99 50.47
N VAL A 26 27.42 18.94 51.27
CA VAL A 26 26.24 18.12 51.60
C VAL A 26 25.52 18.63 52.86
N SER A 27 24.25 18.23 53.04
CA SER A 27 23.62 17.72 54.29
C SER A 27 22.29 18.36 54.76
N ASN A 28 21.27 17.49 54.79
CA ASN A 28 20.22 17.21 55.80
C ASN A 28 19.60 18.34 56.66
N THR A 29 18.27 18.38 56.76
CA THR A 29 17.47 17.80 57.89
C THR A 29 16.00 18.28 57.86
N ASP A 30 15.13 17.36 58.26
CA ASP A 30 13.67 17.36 58.54
C ASP A 30 13.02 18.59 59.22
N GLU A 31 11.73 18.87 58.92
CA GLU A 31 10.60 18.69 59.88
C GLU A 31 9.19 18.98 59.30
N LYS A 32 8.41 17.91 59.18
CA LYS A 32 7.00 17.61 59.56
C LYS A 32 5.91 18.68 59.89
N ALA A 33 4.69 18.36 59.38
CA ALA A 33 3.31 18.59 59.89
C ALA A 33 2.68 20.01 59.70
N ASP A 34 1.39 20.22 59.38
CA ASP A 34 0.18 19.42 59.55
C ASP A 34 -1.01 19.89 58.65
N LEU A 35 -1.91 18.93 58.36
CA LEU A 35 -3.35 18.89 57.95
C LEU A 35 -4.12 20.15 57.43
N GLN A 36 -4.68 20.07 56.21
CA GLN A 36 -6.11 19.86 55.80
C GLN A 36 -7.12 21.02 56.02
N GLU A 37 -7.74 21.52 54.94
CA GLU A 37 -9.20 21.42 54.69
C GLU A 37 -9.55 21.78 53.22
N VAL A 38 -10.59 21.11 52.70
CA VAL A 38 -11.15 21.06 51.34
C VAL A 38 -12.04 22.29 51.05
N THR A 39 -12.16 22.75 49.78
CA THR A 39 -13.44 22.90 49.02
C THR A 39 -13.23 23.40 47.57
N THR A 40 -13.97 22.74 46.68
CA THR A 40 -14.06 22.66 45.21
C THR A 40 -14.64 23.88 44.46
N LYS A 41 -14.15 24.20 43.24
CA LYS A 41 -14.87 24.23 41.92
C LYS A 41 -14.14 25.00 40.78
N ASN A 42 -13.87 24.26 39.67
CA ASN A 42 -13.89 24.52 38.19
C ASN A 42 -13.40 25.89 37.62
N SER A 43 -12.75 26.04 36.44
CA SER A 43 -12.83 25.33 35.16
C SER A 43 -11.67 25.70 34.19
N GLU A 44 -11.28 24.76 33.32
CA GLU A 44 -10.82 24.89 31.90
C GLU A 44 -9.61 25.77 31.50
N LYS A 45 -8.47 25.12 31.20
CA LYS A 45 -7.83 25.10 29.86
C LYS A 45 -6.55 24.21 29.85
N GLU A 46 -6.21 23.72 28.67
CA GLU A 46 -5.05 22.89 28.29
C GLU A 46 -5.10 21.38 28.58
N LYS A 47 -5.69 20.65 27.62
CA LYS A 47 -5.50 19.21 27.39
C LYS A 47 -5.29 18.94 25.90
N THR A 48 -4.22 19.48 25.32
CA THR A 48 -3.94 19.22 23.89
C THR A 48 -2.46 18.93 23.58
N ALA A 49 -1.59 18.91 24.59
CA ALA A 49 -0.18 18.54 24.42
C ALA A 49 0.14 17.10 24.82
N THR A 50 -0.67 16.48 25.68
CA THR A 50 -0.31 15.20 26.34
C THR A 50 -0.61 13.97 25.50
N GLU A 51 -1.60 14.00 24.61
CA GLU A 51 -1.94 12.82 23.78
C GLU A 51 -0.95 12.59 22.63
N LYS A 52 -0.37 13.64 22.03
CA LYS A 52 0.66 13.49 21.00
C LYS A 52 1.95 12.91 21.56
N GLN A 53 2.37 13.37 22.72
CA GLN A 53 3.64 12.95 23.33
C GLN A 53 3.56 11.51 23.87
N VAL A 54 2.42 11.09 24.42
CA VAL A 54 2.19 9.71 24.85
C VAL A 54 2.04 8.75 23.65
N ALA A 55 1.37 9.17 22.57
CA ALA A 55 1.27 8.35 21.35
C ALA A 55 2.63 8.20 20.63
N GLU A 56 3.45 9.25 20.62
CA GLU A 56 4.78 9.23 20.01
C GLU A 56 5.76 8.39 20.84
N GLU A 57 5.79 8.54 22.17
CA GLU A 57 6.65 7.72 23.04
C GLU A 57 6.24 6.23 23.04
N THR A 58 4.94 5.91 23.07
CA THR A 58 4.46 4.52 23.01
C THR A 58 4.67 3.91 21.62
N SER A 59 4.58 4.70 20.54
CA SER A 59 4.91 4.26 19.18
C SER A 59 6.40 4.03 18.96
N THR A 60 7.26 4.78 19.65
CA THR A 60 8.72 4.67 19.48
C THR A 60 9.21 3.39 20.16
N GLU A 61 8.75 3.11 21.38
CA GLU A 61 9.09 1.87 22.10
C GLU A 61 8.57 0.60 21.40
N SER A 62 7.37 0.67 20.80
CA SER A 62 6.81 -0.43 19.98
C SER A 62 7.58 -0.68 18.68
N LYS A 63 8.06 0.38 18.01
CA LYS A 63 8.85 0.26 16.77
C LYS A 63 10.27 -0.23 17.05
N ASP A 64 10.89 0.22 18.14
CA ASP A 64 12.19 -0.27 18.61
C ASP A 64 12.15 -1.77 18.91
N GLN A 65 11.03 -2.27 19.45
CA GLN A 65 10.84 -3.70 19.66
C GLN A 65 10.59 -4.47 18.34
N GLN A 66 9.90 -3.86 17.38
CA GLN A 66 9.61 -4.46 16.07
C GLN A 66 10.86 -4.61 15.20
N PHE A 67 11.82 -3.70 15.33
CA PHE A 67 13.04 -3.67 14.52
C PHE A 67 14.25 -4.31 15.20
N LYS A 68 14.10 -4.78 16.45
CA LYS A 68 15.21 -5.22 17.31
C LYS A 68 16.15 -6.25 16.69
N ASP A 69 15.60 -7.18 15.89
CA ASP A 69 16.35 -8.27 15.27
C ASP A 69 16.82 -7.94 13.84
N TYR A 70 16.56 -6.72 13.36
CA TYR A 70 16.86 -6.28 12.01
C TYR A 70 17.87 -5.13 12.01
N LYS A 71 18.80 -5.16 11.07
CA LYS A 71 19.66 -4.03 10.79
C LYS A 71 18.90 -3.02 9.92
N LEU A 72 18.69 -1.80 10.42
CA LEU A 72 18.17 -0.70 9.60
C LEU A 72 19.22 -0.31 8.55
N ILE A 73 18.80 -0.27 7.28
CA ILE A 73 19.62 0.21 6.16
C ILE A 73 18.85 1.24 5.33
N GLU A 74 19.58 1.96 4.49
CA GLU A 74 19.02 2.89 3.49
C GLU A 74 19.53 2.46 2.12
N VAL A 75 18.61 2.38 1.15
CA VAL A 75 18.89 2.06 -0.25
C VAL A 75 18.08 3.03 -1.10
N ASP A 76 18.70 3.57 -2.16
CA ASP A 76 18.02 4.48 -3.06
C ASP A 76 16.74 3.85 -3.62
N GLY A 77 15.64 4.59 -3.65
CA GLY A 77 14.36 4.07 -4.07
C GLY A 77 14.31 3.65 -5.55
N GLY A 78 15.25 4.13 -6.37
CA GLY A 78 15.42 3.75 -7.77
C GLY A 78 16.62 2.83 -8.01
N ASP A 79 17.22 2.25 -6.96
CA ASP A 79 18.29 1.28 -7.12
C ASP A 79 17.78 0.04 -7.88
N LEU A 80 18.31 -0.16 -9.09
CA LEU A 80 17.93 -1.25 -9.97
C LEU A 80 18.60 -2.59 -9.60
N SER A 81 19.51 -2.58 -8.61
CA SER A 81 20.11 -3.80 -8.07
C SER A 81 19.03 -4.74 -7.56
N GLY A 82 19.06 -6.00 -8.00
CA GLY A 82 18.20 -7.05 -7.47
C GLY A 82 18.66 -7.68 -6.15
N TYR A 83 19.80 -7.23 -5.61
CA TYR A 83 20.38 -7.80 -4.40
C TYR A 83 19.68 -7.27 -3.14
N ARG A 84 19.52 -8.16 -2.15
CA ARG A 84 19.03 -7.82 -0.82
C ARG A 84 19.96 -8.35 0.26
N GLU A 85 20.30 -7.47 1.18
CA GLU A 85 20.94 -7.82 2.44
C GLU A 85 20.02 -8.69 3.32
N PRO A 86 20.56 -9.69 4.04
CA PRO A 86 19.81 -10.52 4.96
C PRO A 86 19.54 -9.83 6.30
N ASN A 87 18.41 -10.16 6.95
CA ASN A 87 17.99 -9.66 8.26
C ASN A 87 18.05 -8.12 8.37
N VAL A 88 17.52 -7.42 7.36
CA VAL A 88 17.44 -5.96 7.36
C VAL A 88 16.01 -5.46 7.42
N VAL A 89 15.87 -4.24 7.91
CA VAL A 89 14.67 -3.42 7.79
C VAL A 89 15.02 -2.16 7.01
N ILE A 90 14.11 -1.70 6.16
CA ILE A 90 14.33 -0.55 5.29
C ILE A 90 13.02 0.18 5.02
N ASP A 91 13.10 1.51 4.89
CA ASP A 91 11.99 2.32 4.41
C ASP A 91 11.89 2.24 2.88
N ILE A 92 10.73 1.85 2.39
CA ILE A 92 10.38 1.72 0.98
C ILE A 92 9.27 2.71 0.58
N GLY A 93 8.98 3.69 1.44
CA GLY A 93 8.08 4.80 1.15
C GLY A 93 8.76 5.88 0.32
N TYR A 94 8.05 6.44 -0.66
CA TYR A 94 8.52 7.62 -1.39
C TYR A 94 8.27 8.89 -0.58
N GLY A 95 9.29 9.74 -0.45
CA GLY A 95 9.23 11.02 0.25
C GLY A 95 9.17 10.84 1.77
N ASP A 96 8.20 11.47 2.43
CA ASP A 96 8.06 11.44 3.89
C ASP A 96 7.22 10.24 4.39
N ARG A 97 6.84 9.32 3.50
CA ARG A 97 6.12 8.08 3.83
C ARG A 97 7.05 7.15 4.60
N LYS A 98 6.47 6.32 5.48
CA LYS A 98 7.20 5.34 6.30
C LYS A 98 6.64 3.95 6.06
N TYR A 99 7.16 3.25 5.07
CA TYR A 99 6.73 1.91 4.71
C TYR A 99 7.89 0.96 4.99
N TRP A 100 7.75 0.02 5.91
CA TRP A 100 8.88 -0.78 6.38
C TRP A 100 8.86 -2.17 5.76
N ALA A 101 9.92 -2.50 5.03
CA ALA A 101 10.17 -3.81 4.44
C ALA A 101 11.19 -4.60 5.26
N PHE A 102 11.03 -5.92 5.34
CA PHE A 102 11.86 -6.81 6.16
C PHE A 102 12.35 -8.01 5.35
N THR A 103 13.64 -8.32 5.48
CA THR A 103 14.22 -9.52 4.89
C THR A 103 14.59 -10.58 5.92
N ASN A 104 14.46 -11.85 5.57
CA ASN A 104 14.97 -12.95 6.40
C ASN A 104 16.49 -13.15 6.22
N GLU A 105 17.04 -14.19 6.86
CA GLU A 105 18.48 -14.53 6.79
C GLU A 105 18.98 -14.90 5.39
N TYR A 106 18.07 -15.16 4.45
CA TYR A 106 18.36 -15.50 3.04
C TYR A 106 18.16 -14.29 2.11
N GLY A 107 17.91 -13.11 2.67
CA GLY A 107 17.63 -11.90 1.89
C GLY A 107 16.26 -11.92 1.20
N GLN A 108 15.37 -12.85 1.52
CA GLN A 108 14.02 -12.87 0.96
C GLN A 108 13.17 -11.79 1.64
N LEU A 109 12.42 -11.00 0.86
CA LEU A 109 11.46 -10.03 1.38
C LEU A 109 10.25 -10.78 1.96
N VAL A 110 10.09 -10.80 3.28
CA VAL A 110 9.11 -11.65 3.96
C VAL A 110 7.94 -10.88 4.57
N ARG A 111 8.11 -9.58 4.80
CA ARG A 111 7.08 -8.73 5.39
C ARG A 111 7.22 -7.28 4.92
N VAL A 112 6.09 -6.62 4.69
CA VAL A 112 6.00 -5.18 4.48
C VAL A 112 4.88 -4.63 5.36
N ILE A 113 5.09 -3.49 5.99
CA ILE A 113 4.07 -2.82 6.81
C ILE A 113 3.99 -1.33 6.52
N ALA A 114 2.80 -0.75 6.71
CA ALA A 114 2.61 0.69 6.80
C ALA A 114 1.45 1.00 7.75
N ASP A 115 1.65 1.99 8.63
CA ASP A 115 0.57 2.47 9.51
C ASP A 115 -0.57 3.07 8.66
N GLU A 116 -0.21 3.81 7.61
CA GLU A 116 -1.11 4.45 6.66
C GLU A 116 -0.50 4.40 5.25
N ILE A 117 -1.30 3.99 4.26
CA ILE A 117 -1.00 4.07 2.84
C ILE A 117 -1.53 5.39 2.30
N VAL A 118 -0.60 6.27 1.90
CA VAL A 118 -0.88 7.58 1.33
C VAL A 118 -0.65 7.53 -0.18
N LEU A 119 -1.69 7.82 -0.96
CA LEU A 119 -1.65 7.79 -2.42
C LEU A 119 -0.59 8.76 -2.98
N GLN A 120 -0.02 8.41 -4.12
CA GLN A 120 0.78 9.32 -4.93
C GLN A 120 -0.06 10.50 -5.41
N ASN A 121 0.56 11.67 -5.53
CA ASN A 121 -0.03 12.86 -6.11
C ASN A 121 0.84 13.38 -7.27
N ASP A 122 0.48 12.97 -8.49
CA ASP A 122 1.16 13.32 -9.74
C ASP A 122 1.26 14.83 -10.03
N ARG A 123 0.44 15.65 -9.36
CA ARG A 123 0.45 17.12 -9.51
C ARG A 123 1.50 17.80 -8.65
N THR A 124 1.89 17.19 -7.54
CA THR A 124 2.76 17.81 -6.52
C THR A 124 4.05 17.04 -6.29
N GLU A 125 4.06 15.75 -6.59
CA GLU A 125 5.22 14.89 -6.42
C GLU A 125 6.02 14.76 -7.72
N PRO A 126 7.36 14.57 -7.64
CA PRO A 126 8.19 14.45 -8.82
C PRO A 126 8.03 13.05 -9.43
N VAL A 127 7.09 12.93 -10.36
CA VAL A 127 6.87 11.72 -11.16
C VAL A 127 7.33 11.93 -12.60
N THR A 128 7.69 10.83 -13.26
CA THR A 128 7.95 10.78 -14.70
C THR A 128 6.68 11.10 -15.50
N SER A 129 6.81 11.31 -16.80
CA SER A 129 5.64 11.50 -17.70
C SER A 129 4.68 10.30 -17.74
N ALA A 130 5.11 9.14 -17.25
CA ALA A 130 4.29 7.94 -17.13
C ALA A 130 3.61 7.82 -15.75
N GLY A 131 3.77 8.81 -14.86
CA GLY A 131 3.22 8.77 -13.50
C GLY A 131 4.02 7.90 -12.52
N ARG A 132 5.26 7.55 -12.87
CA ARG A 132 6.12 6.69 -12.05
C ARG A 132 7.14 7.48 -11.26
N TYR A 133 7.50 7.06 -10.05
CA TYR A 133 8.58 7.72 -9.29
C TYR A 133 9.95 7.46 -9.89
N TYR A 134 10.16 6.26 -10.41
CA TYR A 134 11.41 5.82 -11.03
C TYR A 134 11.16 5.32 -12.44
N ALA A 135 12.20 5.35 -13.27
CA ALA A 135 12.10 4.99 -14.69
C ALA A 135 11.99 3.47 -14.92
N ASP A 136 12.42 2.67 -13.94
CA ASP A 136 12.52 1.22 -14.01
C ASP A 136 12.55 0.64 -12.59
N GLU A 137 12.34 -0.67 -12.47
CA GLU A 137 12.32 -1.41 -11.21
C GLU A 137 13.57 -2.29 -11.02
N ALA A 138 13.84 -2.63 -9.76
CA ALA A 138 14.93 -3.51 -9.38
C ALA A 138 14.87 -4.90 -10.02
N LYS A 139 16.02 -5.37 -10.52
CA LYS A 139 16.16 -6.64 -11.23
C LYS A 139 16.34 -7.83 -10.29
N VAL A 140 15.38 -8.03 -9.39
CA VAL A 140 15.38 -9.10 -8.38
C VAL A 140 15.45 -10.48 -9.07
N PRO A 141 16.32 -11.41 -8.63
CA PRO A 141 16.43 -12.73 -9.27
C PRO A 141 15.08 -13.42 -9.45
N GLY A 142 14.74 -13.77 -10.68
CA GLY A 142 13.45 -14.32 -11.09
C GLY A 142 12.73 -13.46 -12.13
N VAL A 143 12.92 -12.13 -12.12
CA VAL A 143 12.23 -11.22 -13.07
C VAL A 143 12.74 -11.34 -14.52
N GLU A 144 13.86 -12.03 -14.74
CA GLU A 144 14.32 -12.38 -16.09
C GLU A 144 13.36 -13.33 -16.82
N ARG A 145 12.45 -13.97 -16.10
CA ARG A 145 11.43 -14.86 -16.66
C ARG A 145 10.34 -14.05 -17.36
N PRO A 146 9.94 -14.39 -18.59
CA PRO A 146 8.99 -13.61 -19.37
C PRO A 146 7.54 -13.68 -18.86
N ASP A 147 7.25 -14.65 -17.99
CA ASP A 147 5.95 -14.83 -17.33
C ASP A 147 5.87 -14.13 -15.95
N LEU A 148 6.96 -13.52 -15.50
CA LEU A 148 7.02 -12.76 -14.25
C LEU A 148 7.30 -11.29 -14.52
N ASP A 149 6.67 -10.43 -13.73
CA ASP A 149 6.90 -9.00 -13.66
C ASP A 149 7.75 -8.63 -12.44
N GLU A 150 8.25 -7.40 -12.46
CA GLU A 150 8.77 -6.68 -11.31
C GLU A 150 7.60 -6.16 -10.47
N GLY A 151 6.90 -7.08 -9.80
CA GLY A 151 5.69 -6.78 -9.04
C GLY A 151 5.99 -6.00 -7.77
N HIS A 152 5.39 -4.82 -7.61
CA HIS A 152 5.48 -4.06 -6.37
C HIS A 152 4.67 -4.72 -5.25
N ILE A 153 5.17 -4.68 -4.02
CA ILE A 153 4.36 -5.00 -2.83
C ILE A 153 3.44 -3.82 -2.49
N ILE A 154 3.98 -2.59 -2.56
CA ILE A 154 3.21 -1.35 -2.53
C ILE A 154 3.51 -0.58 -3.82
N ALA A 155 2.54 -0.44 -4.72
CA ALA A 155 2.72 0.22 -6.01
C ALA A 155 3.16 1.70 -5.90
N ASP A 156 3.75 2.22 -6.99
CA ASP A 156 4.08 3.64 -7.16
C ASP A 156 2.87 4.54 -6.82
N SER A 157 1.68 4.17 -7.31
CA SER A 157 0.43 4.91 -7.08
C SER A 157 -0.02 4.94 -5.61
N LEU A 158 0.51 4.03 -4.79
CA LEU A 158 0.29 3.93 -3.34
C LEU A 158 1.46 4.50 -2.53
N GLY A 159 2.46 5.09 -3.20
CA GLY A 159 3.59 5.75 -2.57
C GLY A 159 4.81 4.85 -2.33
N GLY A 160 4.87 3.65 -2.91
CA GLY A 160 6.05 2.78 -2.79
C GLY A 160 7.17 3.15 -3.77
N VAL A 161 8.40 2.78 -3.45
CA VAL A 161 9.59 2.95 -4.33
C VAL A 161 9.87 1.70 -5.17
N SER A 162 10.84 1.75 -6.09
CA SER A 162 11.10 0.69 -7.08
C SER A 162 12.34 -0.17 -6.78
N ASN A 163 12.94 -0.05 -5.59
CA ASN A 163 14.11 -0.82 -5.20
C ASN A 163 13.78 -2.29 -4.84
N ALA A 164 14.81 -3.13 -4.72
CA ALA A 164 14.61 -4.58 -4.50
C ALA A 164 13.77 -4.92 -3.26
N TYR A 165 13.67 -4.04 -2.27
CA TYR A 165 12.96 -4.30 -1.02
C TYR A 165 11.45 -4.02 -1.11
N ASN A 166 10.97 -3.55 -2.27
CA ASN A 166 9.55 -3.40 -2.57
C ASN A 166 9.10 -4.16 -3.83
N ILE A 167 10.02 -4.85 -4.53
CA ILE A 167 9.75 -5.55 -5.79
C ILE A 167 9.92 -7.04 -5.60
N THR A 168 9.00 -7.89 -6.05
CA THR A 168 9.17 -9.34 -6.13
C THR A 168 8.91 -9.85 -7.55
N PRO A 169 9.56 -10.94 -7.99
CA PRO A 169 9.13 -11.65 -9.20
C PRO A 169 7.70 -12.17 -9.00
N GLN A 170 6.75 -11.60 -9.73
CA GLN A 170 5.32 -11.88 -9.57
C GLN A 170 4.70 -12.29 -10.90
N ASP A 171 3.79 -13.28 -10.92
CA ASP A 171 3.10 -13.67 -12.15
C ASP A 171 2.48 -12.45 -12.86
N SER A 172 2.76 -12.28 -14.15
CA SER A 172 2.36 -11.06 -14.87
C SER A 172 0.83 -10.87 -14.94
N THR A 173 0.07 -11.96 -15.02
CA THR A 173 -1.41 -11.87 -15.06
C THR A 173 -1.94 -11.50 -13.69
N LEU A 174 -1.41 -12.12 -12.63
CA LEU A 174 -1.73 -11.78 -11.24
C LEU A 174 -1.42 -10.30 -10.93
N ASN A 175 -0.23 -9.84 -11.30
CA ASN A 175 0.25 -8.48 -11.06
C ASN A 175 -0.60 -7.43 -11.78
N ARG A 176 -0.92 -7.64 -13.07
CA ARG A 176 -1.58 -6.64 -13.91
C ARG A 176 -3.10 -6.67 -13.82
N HIS A 177 -3.68 -7.85 -13.60
CA HIS A 177 -5.11 -8.12 -13.80
C HIS A 177 -5.73 -9.07 -12.76
N GLY A 178 -4.96 -9.51 -11.76
CA GLY A 178 -5.44 -10.40 -10.70
C GLY A 178 -5.61 -9.69 -9.36
N ASP A 179 -5.55 -10.47 -8.29
CA ASP A 179 -5.84 -10.02 -6.93
C ASP A 179 -4.95 -8.87 -6.45
N GLN A 180 -3.68 -8.82 -6.89
CA GLN A 180 -2.79 -7.68 -6.64
C GLN A 180 -3.39 -6.38 -7.19
N ALA A 181 -3.77 -6.37 -8.47
CA ALA A 181 -4.34 -5.19 -9.13
C ALA A 181 -5.69 -4.78 -8.51
N TYR A 182 -6.53 -5.74 -8.13
CA TYR A 182 -7.82 -5.47 -7.49
C TYR A 182 -7.64 -4.85 -6.10
N MET A 183 -6.72 -5.38 -5.29
CA MET A 183 -6.37 -4.82 -3.97
C MET A 183 -5.88 -3.37 -4.11
N GLU A 184 -4.94 -3.11 -5.01
CA GLU A 184 -4.41 -1.76 -5.24
C GLU A 184 -5.50 -0.78 -5.69
N ASP A 185 -6.37 -1.21 -6.60
CA ASP A 185 -7.49 -0.40 -7.07
C ASP A 185 -8.48 -0.07 -5.95
N ALA A 186 -8.80 -1.03 -5.09
CA ALA A 186 -9.67 -0.82 -3.93
C ALA A 186 -9.08 0.21 -2.96
N ILE A 187 -7.77 0.14 -2.68
CA ILE A 187 -7.06 1.11 -1.83
C ILE A 187 -7.10 2.51 -2.47
N ARG A 188 -6.81 2.63 -3.76
CA ARG A 188 -6.88 3.93 -4.47
C ARG A 188 -8.27 4.53 -4.43
N LYS A 189 -9.31 3.74 -4.72
CA LYS A 189 -10.72 4.18 -4.68
C LYS A 189 -11.17 4.59 -3.28
N ALA A 190 -10.58 3.99 -2.24
CA ALA A 190 -10.84 4.36 -0.85
C ALA A 190 -10.09 5.64 -0.41
N GLY A 191 -9.12 6.12 -1.19
CA GLY A 191 -8.28 7.27 -0.85
C GLY A 191 -7.07 6.92 0.02
N GLY A 192 -6.71 5.63 0.10
CA GLY A 192 -5.68 5.11 1.00
C GLY A 192 -6.18 3.97 1.88
N ALA A 193 -5.31 3.48 2.75
CA ALA A 193 -5.61 2.40 3.70
C ALA A 193 -4.84 2.60 5.01
N THR A 194 -5.23 1.93 6.08
CA THR A 194 -4.47 1.90 7.34
C THR A 194 -4.18 0.48 7.78
N ASN A 195 -3.22 0.31 8.70
CA ASN A 195 -2.81 -1.00 9.24
C ASN A 195 -2.45 -1.99 8.12
N PHE A 196 -1.70 -1.52 7.11
CA PHE A 196 -1.29 -2.34 5.98
C PHE A 196 -0.17 -3.29 6.41
N GLU A 197 -0.34 -4.57 6.11
CA GLU A 197 0.65 -5.62 6.30
C GLU A 197 0.58 -6.60 5.12
N ALA A 198 1.73 -6.81 4.47
CA ALA A 198 1.94 -7.89 3.54
C ALA A 198 2.85 -8.93 4.18
N ILE A 199 2.45 -10.20 4.14
CA ILE A 199 3.27 -11.35 4.51
C ILE A 199 3.53 -12.15 3.23
N ILE A 200 4.80 -12.40 2.95
CA ILE A 200 5.27 -12.99 1.71
C ILE A 200 5.96 -14.31 2.03
N THR A 201 5.46 -15.40 1.45
CA THR A 201 5.97 -16.76 1.70
C THR A 201 6.68 -17.30 0.49
N TYR A 202 7.72 -18.11 0.72
CA TYR A 202 8.57 -18.68 -0.33
C TYR A 202 8.54 -20.21 -0.27
N PRO A 203 8.73 -20.90 -1.41
CA PRO A 203 8.72 -22.35 -1.44
C PRO A 203 9.98 -22.99 -0.83
N ASN A 204 11.08 -22.24 -0.78
CA ASN A 204 12.36 -22.63 -0.18
C ASN A 204 13.20 -21.37 0.10
N THR A 205 14.43 -21.54 0.58
CA THR A 205 15.34 -20.46 0.99
C THR A 205 16.33 -20.02 -0.11
N GLU A 206 16.29 -20.66 -1.28
CA GLU A 206 17.23 -20.41 -2.39
C GLU A 206 16.67 -19.40 -3.39
N THR A 207 15.36 -19.43 -3.63
CA THR A 207 14.70 -18.57 -4.61
C THR A 207 14.29 -17.21 -4.05
N GLN A 208 14.31 -16.17 -4.88
CA GLN A 208 13.70 -14.87 -4.57
C GLN A 208 12.28 -14.73 -5.15
N ILE A 209 11.74 -15.79 -5.75
CA ILE A 209 10.36 -15.86 -6.27
C ILE A 209 9.43 -16.33 -5.14
N PRO A 210 8.50 -15.49 -4.65
CA PRO A 210 7.51 -15.90 -3.67
C PRO A 210 6.59 -16.99 -4.20
N SER A 211 6.00 -17.78 -3.30
CA SER A 211 4.91 -18.71 -3.62
C SER A 211 3.54 -18.15 -3.27
N HIS A 212 3.44 -17.27 -2.27
CA HIS A 212 2.15 -16.83 -1.73
C HIS A 212 2.25 -15.45 -1.09
N TYR A 213 1.17 -14.68 -1.19
CA TYR A 213 1.01 -13.38 -0.56
C TYR A 213 -0.23 -13.36 0.32
N LYS A 214 -0.09 -12.76 1.49
CA LYS A 214 -1.19 -12.42 2.38
C LYS A 214 -1.15 -10.94 2.71
N TYR A 215 -2.15 -10.22 2.28
CA TYR A 215 -2.34 -8.81 2.59
C TYR A 215 -3.41 -8.64 3.65
N THR A 216 -3.18 -7.73 4.59
CA THR A 216 -4.13 -7.32 5.60
C THR A 216 -4.09 -5.81 5.70
N TYR A 217 -5.24 -5.15 5.56
CA TYR A 217 -5.32 -3.69 5.59
C TYR A 217 -6.74 -3.25 5.99
N THR A 218 -6.89 -1.98 6.33
CA THR A 218 -8.17 -1.39 6.74
C THR A 218 -8.63 -0.36 5.73
N LEU A 219 -9.81 -0.57 5.12
CA LEU A 219 -10.47 0.40 4.26
C LEU A 219 -11.70 0.97 4.95
N LYS A 220 -11.74 2.29 5.14
CA LYS A 220 -12.90 3.00 5.73
C LYS A 220 -13.40 2.37 7.05
N GLY A 221 -12.48 1.83 7.85
CA GLY A 221 -12.77 1.16 9.14
C GLY A 221 -13.02 -0.35 9.06
N ASN A 222 -13.07 -0.95 7.86
CA ASN A 222 -13.25 -2.39 7.68
C ASN A 222 -11.91 -3.07 7.41
N LYS A 223 -11.61 -4.10 8.20
CA LYS A 223 -10.42 -4.94 8.00
C LYS A 223 -10.66 -5.90 6.83
N ILE A 224 -9.78 -5.84 5.84
CA ILE A 224 -9.72 -6.69 4.66
C ILE A 224 -8.54 -7.65 4.78
N VAL A 225 -8.71 -8.88 4.29
CA VAL A 225 -7.65 -9.89 4.21
C VAL A 225 -7.73 -10.53 2.83
N ASP A 226 -6.69 -10.35 2.03
CA ASP A 226 -6.56 -10.93 0.69
C ASP A 226 -5.41 -11.94 0.70
N GLU A 227 -5.63 -13.13 0.16
CA GLU A 227 -4.66 -14.22 0.12
C GLU A 227 -4.65 -14.85 -1.27
N PHE A 228 -3.47 -14.94 -1.90
CA PHE A 228 -3.34 -15.50 -3.24
C PHE A 228 -1.94 -16.08 -3.49
N ASP A 229 -1.91 -17.11 -4.33
CA ASP A 229 -0.66 -17.75 -4.77
C ASP A 229 0.00 -16.95 -5.89
N ASN A 230 1.32 -16.99 -5.94
CA ASN A 230 2.11 -16.36 -7.00
C ASN A 230 2.11 -17.21 -8.28
N GLY A 231 0.94 -17.37 -8.88
CA GLY A 231 0.74 -18.11 -10.12
C GLY A 231 -0.38 -17.51 -10.96
N ASN A 232 -0.46 -17.96 -12.21
CA ASN A 232 -1.43 -17.42 -13.16
C ASN A 232 -2.87 -17.72 -12.70
N PRO A 233 -3.69 -16.69 -12.42
CA PRO A 233 -5.05 -16.88 -11.91
C PRO A 233 -5.94 -17.61 -12.92
N ASP A 234 -5.74 -17.45 -14.23
CA ASP A 234 -6.52 -18.16 -15.25
C ASP A 234 -6.24 -19.67 -15.22
N GLU A 235 -4.97 -20.05 -15.05
CA GLU A 235 -4.57 -21.45 -14.94
C GLU A 235 -5.08 -22.09 -13.66
N ILE A 236 -4.99 -21.37 -12.54
CA ILE A 236 -5.54 -21.81 -11.24
C ILE A 236 -7.06 -21.98 -11.37
N ASN A 237 -7.78 -20.97 -11.86
CA ASN A 237 -9.22 -21.03 -12.06
C ASN A 237 -9.62 -22.17 -12.99
N LYS A 238 -8.83 -22.43 -14.04
CA LYS A 238 -9.04 -23.56 -14.94
C LYS A 238 -8.85 -24.91 -14.24
N SER A 239 -7.81 -25.04 -13.42
CA SER A 239 -7.55 -26.25 -12.64
C SER A 239 -8.67 -26.53 -11.62
N LEU A 240 -9.30 -25.47 -11.11
CA LEU A 240 -10.46 -25.53 -10.21
C LEU A 240 -11.79 -25.74 -10.95
N GLY A 241 -11.77 -25.79 -12.29
CA GLY A 241 -12.96 -25.96 -13.12
C GLY A 241 -13.86 -24.72 -13.21
N LEU A 242 -13.36 -23.54 -12.81
CA LEU A 242 -14.10 -22.29 -12.82
C LEU A 242 -14.16 -21.65 -14.22
N THR A 243 -13.31 -22.08 -15.16
CA THR A 243 -13.22 -21.52 -16.52
C THR A 243 -13.99 -22.33 -17.57
N GLU A 244 -14.58 -23.48 -17.22
CA GLU A 244 -15.37 -24.25 -18.18
C GLU A 244 -16.74 -23.59 -18.38
N SER A 245 -16.77 -22.57 -19.26
CA SER A 245 -18.01 -22.25 -19.96
C SER A 245 -18.46 -23.51 -20.69
N LYS A 246 -19.67 -23.97 -20.36
CA LYS A 246 -20.33 -25.12 -20.97
C LYS A 246 -20.21 -25.00 -22.50
N SER A 247 -19.34 -25.81 -23.10
CA SER A 247 -19.26 -25.93 -24.56
C SER A 247 -20.62 -26.36 -25.06
N THR A 248 -21.40 -25.43 -25.59
CA THR A 248 -22.58 -25.76 -26.36
C THR A 248 -22.06 -26.36 -27.65
N ASN A 249 -22.04 -27.69 -27.71
CA ASN A 249 -22.00 -28.45 -28.95
C ASN A 249 -23.24 -28.09 -29.77
N SER A 250 -23.21 -26.92 -30.39
CA SER A 250 -24.10 -26.53 -31.46
C SER A 250 -23.60 -27.22 -32.71
N ASN A 251 -24.16 -28.41 -32.96
CA ASN A 251 -24.09 -29.03 -34.27
C ASN A 251 -24.57 -28.00 -35.30
N LYS A 252 -23.61 -27.55 -36.09
CA LYS A 252 -23.75 -26.66 -37.24
C LYS A 252 -24.65 -27.31 -38.29
N SER A 253 -25.95 -27.09 -38.18
CA SER A 253 -26.87 -27.18 -39.31
C SER A 253 -26.96 -25.81 -39.98
N THR A 254 -26.43 -25.79 -41.20
CA THR A 254 -26.60 -24.83 -42.29
C THR A 254 -27.84 -23.92 -42.21
N SER A 255 -27.63 -22.60 -42.20
CA SER A 255 -28.26 -21.68 -43.16
C SER A 255 -27.64 -20.28 -43.08
N SER A 256 -27.27 -19.79 -44.26
CA SER A 256 -26.91 -18.43 -44.63
C SER A 256 -27.86 -17.35 -44.11
N ASN A 257 -27.33 -16.22 -43.60
CA ASN A 257 -27.31 -14.96 -44.36
C ASN A 257 -26.56 -13.84 -43.63
N LYS A 258 -25.87 -13.04 -44.44
CA LYS A 258 -25.11 -11.85 -44.09
C LYS A 258 -26.04 -10.63 -44.18
N SER A 259 -26.09 -9.79 -43.15
CA SER A 259 -26.44 -8.37 -43.30
C SER A 259 -26.01 -7.56 -42.07
N ASN A 260 -25.23 -6.51 -42.34
CA ASN A 260 -24.90 -5.41 -41.43
C ASN A 260 -26.16 -4.67 -40.97
N ALA A 261 -26.25 -4.26 -39.69
CA ALA A 261 -26.68 -2.92 -39.29
C ALA A 261 -26.65 -2.73 -37.75
N SER A 262 -26.11 -1.56 -37.39
CA SER A 262 -26.13 -0.80 -36.13
C SER A 262 -27.39 -0.91 -35.25
N ASN A 263 -27.16 -0.59 -33.96
CA ASN A 263 -28.06 -0.47 -32.79
C ASN A 263 -28.25 -1.78 -32.02
N GLY A 264 -27.21 -2.14 -31.27
CA GLY A 264 -27.23 -3.26 -30.34
C GLY A 264 -28.20 -3.00 -29.19
N THR A 265 -29.42 -3.48 -29.33
CA THR A 265 -30.17 -3.97 -28.17
C THR A 265 -29.32 -5.04 -27.53
N GLU A 266 -28.62 -4.69 -26.45
CA GLU A 266 -27.89 -5.64 -25.62
C GLU A 266 -28.89 -6.70 -25.14
N ASP A 267 -28.71 -7.91 -25.66
CA ASP A 267 -29.61 -9.02 -25.46
C ASP A 267 -29.37 -9.62 -24.08
N ILE A 268 -30.27 -9.33 -23.15
CA ILE A 268 -30.24 -9.84 -21.77
C ILE A 268 -30.90 -11.20 -21.63
N SER A 269 -31.41 -11.83 -22.71
CA SER A 269 -32.15 -13.10 -22.63
C SER A 269 -31.36 -14.27 -22.03
N SER A 270 -30.03 -14.15 -21.96
CA SER A 270 -29.14 -15.10 -21.30
C SER A 270 -29.06 -14.94 -19.78
N VAL A 271 -29.53 -13.80 -19.24
CA VAL A 271 -29.47 -13.44 -17.82
C VAL A 271 -30.87 -13.22 -17.24
N ASP A 272 -31.74 -12.51 -17.96
CA ASP A 272 -33.15 -12.31 -17.64
C ASP A 272 -33.93 -13.60 -17.91
N THR A 273 -34.07 -14.42 -16.87
CA THR A 273 -34.66 -15.76 -16.97
C THR A 273 -36.18 -15.76 -16.93
N ASP A 274 -36.79 -14.69 -16.42
CA ASP A 274 -38.24 -14.52 -16.38
C ASP A 274 -38.79 -13.66 -17.52
N GLY A 275 -37.90 -13.02 -18.29
CA GLY A 275 -38.20 -12.25 -19.51
C GLY A 275 -38.87 -10.91 -19.23
N ASN A 276 -38.71 -10.35 -18.03
CA ASN A 276 -39.39 -9.14 -17.60
C ASN A 276 -38.66 -7.83 -18.02
N GLY A 277 -37.46 -7.93 -18.61
CA GLY A 277 -36.65 -6.80 -19.04
C GLY A 277 -35.73 -6.21 -17.97
N GLN A 278 -35.72 -6.77 -16.76
CA GLN A 278 -34.89 -6.36 -15.62
C GLN A 278 -34.17 -7.57 -15.04
N VAL A 279 -32.89 -7.40 -14.73
CA VAL A 279 -32.04 -8.44 -14.18
C VAL A 279 -31.91 -8.27 -12.68
N THR A 280 -32.26 -9.33 -11.93
CA THR A 280 -32.06 -9.36 -10.49
C THR A 280 -30.64 -9.75 -10.11
N ILE A 281 -30.20 -9.42 -8.88
CA ILE A 281 -28.92 -9.90 -8.32
C ILE A 281 -28.85 -11.44 -8.38
N LYS A 282 -29.97 -12.13 -8.16
CA LYS A 282 -30.04 -13.59 -8.20
C LYS A 282 -29.76 -14.12 -9.60
N GLU A 283 -30.32 -13.48 -10.63
CA GLU A 283 -30.10 -13.85 -12.02
C GLU A 283 -28.68 -13.54 -12.48
N ALA A 284 -28.15 -12.38 -12.09
CA ALA A 284 -26.76 -12.04 -12.36
C ALA A 284 -25.80 -13.05 -11.70
N LYS A 285 -26.02 -13.42 -10.43
CA LYS A 285 -25.25 -14.47 -9.75
C LYS A 285 -25.40 -15.84 -10.41
N ALA A 286 -26.61 -16.20 -10.83
CA ALA A 286 -26.87 -17.47 -11.52
C ALA A 286 -26.23 -17.52 -12.91
N ALA A 287 -26.10 -16.38 -13.57
CA ALA A 287 -25.37 -16.21 -14.82
C ALA A 287 -23.84 -16.10 -14.63
N GLY A 288 -23.36 -16.16 -13.38
CA GLY A 288 -21.94 -16.21 -13.05
C GLY A 288 -21.27 -14.85 -12.86
N TYR A 289 -22.04 -13.76 -12.75
CA TYR A 289 -21.46 -12.45 -12.46
C TYR A 289 -21.16 -12.28 -10.96
N SER A 290 -19.96 -11.78 -10.68
CA SER A 290 -19.55 -11.35 -9.35
C SER A 290 -20.25 -10.04 -8.96
N MET A 291 -20.53 -9.88 -7.67
CA MET A 291 -21.10 -8.65 -7.12
C MET A 291 -20.02 -7.83 -6.38
N PRO A 292 -20.19 -6.50 -6.26
CA PRO A 292 -21.26 -5.70 -6.86
C PRO A 292 -21.08 -5.49 -8.36
N ILE A 293 -22.19 -5.39 -9.10
CA ILE A 293 -22.19 -4.93 -10.49
C ILE A 293 -22.08 -3.41 -10.48
N THR A 294 -21.01 -2.89 -11.03
CA THR A 294 -20.71 -1.45 -11.08
C THR A 294 -21.39 -0.76 -12.26
N SER A 295 -21.59 0.56 -12.16
CA SER A 295 -22.28 1.38 -13.16
C SER A 295 -21.68 1.40 -14.57
N ASP A 296 -20.43 0.99 -14.72
CA ASP A 296 -19.72 0.81 -15.99
C ASP A 296 -19.96 -0.58 -16.63
N HIS A 297 -20.55 -1.53 -15.90
CA HIS A 297 -20.88 -2.85 -16.42
C HIS A 297 -22.16 -2.80 -17.27
N TRP A 298 -22.15 -3.43 -18.45
CA TRP A 298 -23.27 -3.38 -19.40
C TRP A 298 -24.61 -3.89 -18.81
N LEU A 299 -24.54 -4.86 -17.89
CA LEU A 299 -25.70 -5.42 -17.19
C LEU A 299 -26.37 -4.41 -16.24
N TYR A 300 -25.61 -3.45 -15.71
CA TYR A 300 -26.06 -2.51 -14.69
C TYR A 300 -27.31 -1.73 -15.10
N LYS A 301 -27.42 -1.34 -16.38
CA LYS A 301 -28.58 -0.58 -16.89
C LYS A 301 -29.91 -1.35 -16.85
N PHE A 302 -29.84 -2.65 -16.60
CA PHE A 302 -31.00 -3.53 -16.47
C PHE A 302 -31.25 -3.95 -15.02
N MET A 303 -30.45 -3.48 -14.05
CA MET A 303 -30.55 -3.86 -12.64
C MET A 303 -31.08 -2.69 -11.78
N ASP A 304 -31.70 -3.02 -10.64
CA ASP A 304 -32.24 -2.03 -9.68
C ASP A 304 -31.15 -1.54 -8.73
N ASP A 305 -30.57 -0.37 -9.01
CA ASP A 305 -29.77 0.42 -8.07
C ASP A 305 -30.68 1.38 -7.29
N ARG A 306 -30.97 1.03 -6.03
CA ARG A 306 -31.99 1.70 -5.21
C ARG A 306 -31.47 2.97 -4.53
N ASP A 307 -30.20 2.99 -4.15
CA ASP A 307 -29.53 4.10 -3.47
C ASP A 307 -28.68 4.96 -4.40
N LYS A 308 -28.53 4.55 -5.67
CA LYS A 308 -27.88 5.28 -6.77
C LYS A 308 -26.40 5.53 -6.49
N ASP A 309 -25.76 4.60 -5.82
CA ASP A 309 -24.34 4.67 -5.50
C ASP A 309 -23.45 4.15 -6.65
N GLY A 310 -24.07 3.60 -7.70
CA GLY A 310 -23.36 3.05 -8.86
C GLY A 310 -22.99 1.59 -8.70
N LEU A 311 -23.54 0.88 -7.71
CA LEU A 311 -23.26 -0.51 -7.38
C LEU A 311 -24.59 -1.28 -7.21
N VAL A 312 -24.62 -2.53 -7.68
CA VAL A 312 -25.77 -3.42 -7.45
C VAL A 312 -25.30 -4.75 -6.89
N GLY A 313 -25.80 -5.10 -5.70
CA GLY A 313 -25.57 -6.41 -5.08
C GLY A 313 -24.50 -6.49 -4.01
N GLU A 314 -24.20 -5.37 -3.34
CA GLU A 314 -23.45 -5.33 -2.07
C GLU A 314 -23.98 -6.32 -1.01
#